data_AF-A0A091FK13-F1
#
_entry.id   AF-A0A091FK13-F1
#
_cell.length_a   1.000
_cell.length_b   1.000
_cell.length_c   1.000
_cell.angle_alpha   90.00
_cell.angle_beta   90.00
_cell.angle_gamma   90.00
#
_symmetry.space_group_name_H-M   'P 1'
#
loop_
_entity.id
_entity.type
_entity.pdbx_description
1 polymer ?
#
loop_
_entity_poly.entity_id
_entity_poly.type
_entity_poly.pdbx_seq_one_letter_code
_entity_poly.pdbx_strand_id
1 'polypeptide(L)'
;LEEILNFKQLKMSLREAVLLDYYTAGFCWAKGMNFSLIQLSGFMDLLNFLLENLRDKHMTLGDNLKELGKAMAGIGETDLERGGDLNFFSIEQAKAIIDYLTISLFKDYKVYEYLFHSDSEELVISNE
;
A
#
# COMPACT_ATOMS: atom_id res chain seq x y z
N LEU A 1 -21.37 -1.10 -3.86
CA LEU A 1 -20.50 -2.06 -4.59
C LEU A 1 -21.12 -3.46 -4.59
N GLU A 2 -21.58 -3.95 -3.44
CA GLU A 2 -22.21 -5.28 -3.29
C GLU A 2 -23.45 -5.51 -4.19
N GLU A 3 -24.39 -4.55 -4.24
CA GLU A 3 -25.54 -4.60 -5.16
C GLU A 3 -25.15 -4.50 -6.64
N ILE A 4 -24.15 -3.67 -6.96
CA ILE A 4 -23.69 -3.43 -8.34
C ILE A 4 -22.97 -4.67 -8.88
N LEU A 5 -22.25 -5.39 -8.02
CA LEU A 5 -21.46 -6.58 -8.36
C LEU A 5 -22.22 -7.90 -8.12
N ASN A 6 -23.45 -7.84 -7.58
CA ASN A 6 -24.32 -8.98 -7.34
C ASN A 6 -23.65 -10.12 -6.54
N PHE A 7 -22.85 -9.75 -5.54
CA PHE A 7 -22.21 -10.73 -4.67
C PHE A 7 -23.25 -11.28 -3.69
N LYS A 8 -23.65 -12.54 -3.90
CA LYS A 8 -24.74 -13.15 -3.12
C LYS A 8 -24.36 -13.55 -1.69
N GLN A 9 -23.08 -13.48 -1.30
CA GLN A 9 -22.58 -13.96 0.00
C GLN A 9 -21.08 -13.66 0.21
N LEU A 10 -20.67 -12.39 0.30
CA LEU A 10 -19.32 -12.06 0.78
C LEU A 10 -19.44 -11.45 2.19
N LYS A 11 -19.09 -12.23 3.22
CA LYS A 11 -18.88 -11.72 4.59
C LYS A 11 -17.57 -10.91 4.68
N MET A 12 -17.33 -10.02 3.71
CA MET A 12 -16.13 -9.21 3.64
C MET A 12 -16.55 -7.75 3.70
N SER A 13 -16.04 -7.01 4.68
CA SER A 13 -16.33 -5.57 4.76
C SER A 13 -15.73 -4.83 3.56
N LEU A 14 -16.24 -3.63 3.28
CA LEU A 14 -15.67 -2.78 2.22
C LEU A 14 -14.17 -2.53 2.48
N ARG A 15 -13.78 -2.35 3.75
CA ARG A 15 -12.37 -2.19 4.15
C ARG A 15 -11.54 -3.41 3.78
N GLU A 16 -11.99 -4.61 4.14
CA GLU A 16 -11.29 -5.85 3.83
C GLU A 16 -11.16 -6.08 2.32
N ALA A 17 -12.21 -5.76 1.56
CA ALA A 17 -12.19 -5.89 0.10
C ALA A 17 -11.18 -4.94 -0.55
N VAL A 18 -11.12 -3.68 -0.10
CA VAL A 18 -10.14 -2.70 -0.60
C VAL A 18 -8.72 -3.09 -0.20
N LEU A 19 -8.51 -3.59 1.02
CA LEU A 19 -7.19 -4.10 1.44
C LEU A 19 -6.74 -5.27 0.57
N LEU A 20 -7.63 -6.22 0.30
CA LEU A 20 -7.34 -7.36 -0.57
C LEU A 20 -6.98 -6.91 -1.99
N ASP A 21 -7.74 -5.97 -2.55
CA ASP A 21 -7.47 -5.39 -3.87
C ASP A 21 -6.12 -4.68 -3.91
N TYR A 22 -5.81 -3.85 -2.91
CA TYR A 22 -4.54 -3.14 -2.78
C TYR A 22 -3.33 -4.08 -2.80
N TYR A 23 -3.32 -5.12 -1.96
CA TYR A 23 -2.22 -6.08 -1.92
C TYR A 23 -2.16 -6.98 -3.15
N THR A 24 -3.32 -7.39 -3.70
CA THR A 24 -3.36 -8.23 -4.89
C THR A 24 -2.86 -7.48 -6.12
N ALA A 25 -3.28 -6.22 -6.31
CA ALA A 25 -2.80 -5.36 -7.37
C ALA A 25 -1.29 -5.13 -7.28
N GLY A 26 -0.79 -4.85 -6.07
CA GLY A 26 0.64 -4.72 -5.79
C GLY A 26 1.43 -5.97 -6.16
N PHE A 27 0.99 -7.13 -5.66
CA PHE A 27 1.62 -8.41 -5.96
C PHE A 27 1.65 -8.71 -7.46
N CYS A 28 0.53 -8.51 -8.15
CA CYS A 28 0.43 -8.72 -9.60
C CYS A 28 1.36 -7.78 -10.39
N TRP A 29 1.45 -6.52 -9.99
CA TRP A 29 2.39 -5.56 -10.60
C TRP A 29 3.85 -6.00 -10.40
N ALA A 30 4.23 -6.35 -9.17
CA ALA A 30 5.59 -6.80 -8.86
C ALA A 30 5.97 -8.10 -9.61
N LYS A 31 5.00 -9.00 -9.79
CA LYS A 31 5.15 -10.19 -10.65
C LYS A 31 5.40 -9.79 -12.11
N GLY A 32 4.66 -8.82 -12.65
CA GLY A 32 4.87 -8.28 -14.00
C GLY A 32 6.25 -7.65 -14.19
N MET A 33 6.83 -7.10 -13.13
CA MET A 33 8.19 -6.56 -13.10
C MET A 33 9.30 -7.62 -12.95
N ASN A 34 8.94 -8.91 -12.88
CA ASN A 34 9.86 -10.04 -12.68
C ASN A 34 10.75 -9.91 -11.42
N PHE A 35 10.20 -9.39 -10.33
CA PHE A 35 10.92 -9.32 -9.06
C PHE A 35 11.30 -10.73 -8.56
N SER A 36 12.52 -10.86 -8.03
CA SER A 36 12.94 -12.05 -7.29
C SER A 36 12.06 -12.26 -6.05
N LEU A 37 12.12 -13.43 -5.42
CA LEU A 37 11.34 -13.68 -4.20
C LEU A 37 11.67 -12.67 -3.08
N ILE A 38 12.94 -12.29 -2.94
CA ILE A 38 13.41 -11.31 -1.95
C ILE A 38 12.85 -9.92 -2.30
N GLN A 39 12.95 -9.52 -3.57
CA GLN A 39 12.40 -8.25 -4.04
C GLN A 39 10.88 -8.18 -3.88
N LEU A 40 10.18 -9.29 -4.15
CA LEU A 40 8.74 -9.39 -3.97
C LEU A 40 8.36 -9.22 -2.49
N SER A 41 9.06 -9.89 -1.57
CA SER A 41 8.85 -9.71 -0.13
C SER A 41 9.07 -8.24 0.26
N GLY A 42 10.22 -7.68 -0.08
CA GLY A 42 10.55 -6.29 0.28
C GLY A 42 9.56 -5.26 -0.29
N PHE A 43 9.04 -5.50 -1.49
CA PHE A 43 7.99 -4.66 -2.06
C PHE A 43 6.67 -4.80 -1.30
N MET A 44 6.25 -6.02 -0.94
CA MET A 44 5.03 -6.23 -0.15
C MET A 44 5.16 -5.63 1.26
N ASP A 45 6.33 -5.74 1.87
CA ASP A 45 6.65 -5.12 3.16
C ASP A 45 6.57 -3.60 3.07
N LEU A 46 7.08 -3.01 1.98
CA LEU A 46 6.95 -1.57 1.70
C LEU A 46 5.49 -1.14 1.51
N LEU A 47 4.68 -1.90 0.76
CA LEU A 47 3.26 -1.61 0.60
C LEU A 47 2.53 -1.61 1.94
N ASN A 48 2.84 -2.58 2.80
CA ASN A 48 2.28 -2.68 4.13
C ASN A 48 2.72 -1.52 5.02
N PHE A 49 4.02 -1.20 5.02
CA PHE A 49 4.59 -0.09 5.78
C PHE A 49 3.91 1.25 5.47
N LEU A 50 3.73 1.58 4.19
CA LEU A 50 3.07 2.82 3.79
C LEU A 50 1.58 2.84 4.14
N LEU A 51 0.92 1.68 4.07
CA LEU A 51 -0.48 1.56 4.43
C LEU A 51 -0.69 1.67 5.94
N GLU A 52 0.17 1.09 6.77
CA GLU A 52 0.16 1.22 8.24
C GLU A 52 0.40 2.66 8.68
N ASN A 53 1.30 3.38 8.00
CA ASN A 53 1.52 4.80 8.25
C ASN A 53 0.22 5.61 8.07
N LEU A 54 -0.58 5.28 7.06
CA LEU A 54 -1.89 5.88 6.86
C LEU A 54 -2.93 5.36 7.88
N ARG A 55 -3.15 4.06 7.92
CA ARG A 55 -4.24 3.39 8.65
C ARG A 55 -4.09 3.58 10.16
N ASP A 56 -2.93 3.26 10.71
CA ASP A 56 -2.73 3.12 12.16
C ASP A 56 -2.08 4.38 12.77
N LYS A 57 -1.19 5.03 12.00
CA LYS A 57 -0.47 6.23 12.48
C LYS A 57 -1.10 7.54 12.04
N HIS A 58 -2.18 7.50 11.25
CA HIS A 58 -2.88 8.68 10.72
C HIS A 58 -1.94 9.70 10.05
N MET A 59 -0.89 9.22 9.37
CA MET A 59 0.08 10.11 8.75
C MET A 59 -0.52 10.83 7.55
N THR A 60 -0.19 12.12 7.43
CA THR A 60 -0.48 12.87 6.22
C THR A 60 0.29 12.29 5.03
N LEU A 61 -0.20 12.53 3.80
CA LEU A 61 0.52 12.15 2.59
C LEU A 61 1.96 12.67 2.59
N GLY A 62 2.15 13.93 3.01
CA GLY A 62 3.47 14.56 3.06
C GLY A 62 4.42 13.86 4.03
N ASP A 63 3.93 13.41 5.19
CA ASP A 63 4.77 12.70 6.16
C ASP A 63 5.05 11.26 5.74
N ASN A 64 4.08 10.58 5.14
CA ASN A 64 4.27 9.23 4.60
C ASN A 64 5.26 9.22 3.42
N LEU A 65 5.25 10.26 2.58
CA LEU A 65 6.27 10.46 1.54
C LEU A 65 7.68 10.68 2.10
N LYS A 66 7.81 11.35 3.26
CA LYS A 66 9.12 11.48 3.95
C LYS A 66 9.60 10.12 4.45
N GLU A 67 8.71 9.31 5.02
CA GLU A 67 9.05 7.95 5.46
C GLU A 67 9.43 7.03 4.29
N LEU A 68 8.73 7.14 3.15
CA LEU A 68 9.15 6.48 1.90
C LEU A 68 10.56 6.92 1.50
N GLY A 69 10.84 8.22 1.52
CA GLY A 69 12.17 8.75 1.20
C GLY A 69 13.26 8.18 2.10
N LYS A 70 12.99 8.01 3.40
CA LYS A 70 13.92 7.37 4.35
C LYS A 70 14.12 5.88 4.05
N ALA A 71 13.05 5.14 3.78
CA ALA A 71 13.12 3.72 3.44
C ALA A 71 13.90 3.46 2.14
N MET A 72 13.78 4.38 1.19
CA MET A 72 14.45 4.33 -0.12
C MET A 72 15.90 4.86 -0.10
N ALA A 73 16.32 5.55 0.96
CA ALA A 73 17.62 6.22 1.04
C ALA A 73 18.84 5.26 1.01
N GLY A 74 18.63 3.94 1.16
CA GLY A 74 19.70 2.93 1.02
C GLY A 74 19.90 2.40 -0.40
N ILE A 75 18.98 2.68 -1.34
CA ILE A 75 19.05 2.12 -2.68
C ILE A 75 20.18 2.79 -3.47
N GLY A 76 21.27 2.05 -3.67
CA GLY A 76 22.44 2.48 -4.45
C GLY A 76 23.72 2.74 -3.64
N GLU A 77 23.69 2.60 -2.31
CA GLU A 77 24.91 2.66 -1.48
C GLU A 77 25.58 1.28 -1.41
N THR A 78 26.89 1.23 -1.68
CA THR A 78 27.71 -0.01 -1.64
C THR A 78 28.12 -0.43 -0.23
N ASP A 79 27.82 0.39 0.78
CA ASP A 79 28.26 0.18 2.16
C ASP A 79 27.18 -0.54 2.97
N LEU A 80 27.42 -1.84 3.16
CA LEU A 80 26.60 -2.82 3.88
C LEU A 80 26.24 -2.44 5.34
N GLU A 81 26.77 -1.35 5.88
CA GLU A 81 26.59 -0.99 7.30
C GLU A 81 25.50 0.07 7.55
N ARG A 82 24.93 0.70 6.51
CA ARG A 82 23.91 1.76 6.69
C ARG A 82 22.69 1.71 5.76
N GLY A 83 22.68 0.80 4.79
CA GLY A 83 21.61 0.79 3.79
C GLY A 83 20.27 0.36 4.38
N GLY A 84 19.22 1.15 4.08
CA GLY A 84 17.83 0.81 4.40
C GLY A 84 17.40 -0.57 3.90
N ASP A 85 16.22 -1.02 4.32
CA ASP A 85 15.76 -2.41 4.18
C ASP A 85 15.56 -2.88 2.71
N LEU A 86 15.88 -2.06 1.71
CA LEU A 86 15.53 -2.23 0.29
C LEU A 86 16.71 -2.22 -0.69
N ASN A 87 17.96 -2.36 -0.22
CA ASN A 87 19.19 -2.26 -1.04
C ASN A 87 19.29 -3.28 -2.20
N PHE A 88 18.36 -4.25 -2.28
CA PHE A 88 18.29 -5.26 -3.34
C PHE A 88 17.51 -4.81 -4.59
N PHE A 89 16.98 -3.58 -4.62
CA PHE A 89 16.44 -2.99 -5.85
C PHE A 89 17.49 -2.18 -6.60
N SER A 90 17.47 -2.27 -7.94
CA SER A 90 18.19 -1.32 -8.79
C SER A 90 17.54 0.07 -8.76
N ILE A 91 18.26 1.08 -9.23
CA ILE A 91 17.75 2.46 -9.35
C ILE A 91 16.52 2.50 -10.27
N GLU A 92 16.52 1.73 -11.36
CA GLU A 92 15.40 1.64 -12.29
C GLU A 92 14.17 1.01 -11.63
N GLN A 93 14.38 -0.06 -10.84
CA GLN A 93 13.29 -0.70 -10.09
C GLN A 93 12.74 0.23 -9.00
N ALA A 94 13.60 0.97 -8.30
CA ALA A 94 13.17 1.95 -7.30
C ALA A 94 12.30 3.06 -7.92
N LYS A 95 12.69 3.57 -9.09
CA LYS A 95 11.85 4.54 -9.85
C LYS A 95 10.50 3.94 -10.21
N ALA A 96 10.48 2.72 -10.75
CA ALA A 96 9.24 2.04 -11.10
C ALA A 96 8.33 1.80 -9.89
N ILE A 97 8.91 1.49 -8.72
CA ILE A 97 8.18 1.36 -7.45
C ILE A 97 7.57 2.70 -7.05
N ILE A 98 8.32 3.80 -7.11
CA ILE A 98 7.82 5.14 -6.80
C ILE A 98 6.68 5.52 -7.74
N ASP A 99 6.83 5.25 -9.05
CA ASP A 99 5.80 5.52 -10.05
C ASP A 99 4.53 4.70 -9.75
N TYR A 100 4.67 3.42 -9.42
CA TYR A 100 3.55 2.56 -9.02
C TYR A 100 2.84 3.09 -7.76
N LEU A 101 3.58 3.43 -6.70
CA LEU A 101 3.03 3.96 -5.45
C LEU A 101 2.30 5.28 -5.67
N THR A 102 2.80 6.09 -6.61
CA THR A 102 2.21 7.37 -6.97
C THR A 102 0.82 7.19 -7.57
N ILE A 103 0.64 6.23 -8.49
CA ILE A 103 -0.64 5.99 -9.16
C ILE A 103 -1.62 5.12 -8.37
N SER A 104 -1.12 4.36 -7.38
CA SER A 104 -1.93 3.45 -6.55
C SER A 104 -2.33 4.09 -5.22
N LEU A 105 -1.43 4.12 -4.24
CA LEU A 105 -1.73 4.60 -2.89
C LEU A 105 -1.83 6.13 -2.81
N PHE A 106 -0.86 6.85 -3.39
CA PHE A 106 -0.74 8.28 -3.13
C PHE A 106 -1.75 9.14 -3.90
N LYS A 107 -2.15 8.72 -5.10
CA LYS A 107 -3.20 9.39 -5.86
C LYS A 107 -4.53 9.40 -5.12
N ASP A 108 -4.89 8.28 -4.51
CA ASP A 108 -6.18 8.08 -3.84
C ASP A 108 -6.06 8.16 -2.31
N TYR A 109 -5.00 8.81 -1.79
CA TYR A 109 -4.67 8.83 -0.36
C TYR A 109 -5.81 9.32 0.53
N LYS A 110 -6.57 10.34 0.08
CA LYS A 110 -7.75 10.86 0.78
C LYS A 110 -8.91 9.87 0.83
N VAL A 111 -9.06 9.03 -0.19
CA VAL A 111 -10.08 7.97 -0.22
C VAL A 111 -9.74 6.91 0.80
N TYR A 112 -8.47 6.48 0.87
CA TYR A 112 -8.00 5.55 1.90
C TYR A 112 -8.11 6.13 3.32
N GLU A 113 -7.76 7.40 3.52
CA GLU A 113 -7.93 8.09 4.81
C GLU A 113 -9.40 8.07 5.26
N TYR A 114 -10.32 8.42 4.36
CA TYR A 114 -11.76 8.34 4.65
C TYR A 114 -12.19 6.89 4.94
N LEU A 115 -11.73 5.93 4.15
CA LEU A 115 -12.08 4.51 4.34
C LEU A 115 -11.67 4.01 5.73
N PHE A 116 -10.46 4.33 6.20
CA PHE A 116 -9.93 3.83 7.47
C PHE A 116 -10.41 4.62 8.68
N HIS A 117 -10.69 5.92 8.54
CA HIS A 117 -10.92 6.80 9.68
C HIS A 117 -12.34 7.37 9.74
N SER A 118 -13.19 7.11 8.76
CA SER A 118 -14.62 7.43 8.90
C SER A 118 -15.30 6.45 9.86
N ASP A 119 -16.16 6.97 10.73
CA ASP A 119 -17.07 6.20 11.59
C ASP A 119 -18.19 5.49 10.79
N SER A 120 -18.14 5.53 9.45
CA SER A 120 -19.22 5.12 8.57
C SER A 120 -19.49 3.61 8.53
N GLU A 121 -18.77 2.80 9.32
CA GLU A 121 -19.15 1.41 9.59
C GLU A 121 -20.18 1.26 10.73
N GLU A 122 -20.53 2.31 11.49
CA GLU A 122 -21.44 2.21 12.65
C GLU A 122 -22.89 2.70 12.42
N LEU A 123 -23.31 3.04 11.20
CA LEU A 123 -24.66 3.59 10.95
C LEU A 123 -25.41 3.01 9.75
N VAL A 124 -25.63 1.70 9.67
CA VAL A 124 -26.85 1.14 9.02
C VAL A 124 -27.27 -0.21 9.63
N ILE A 125 -27.54 -0.27 10.94
CA ILE A 125 -28.60 -1.17 11.45
C ILE A 125 -29.31 -0.46 12.60
N SER A 126 -30.31 0.37 12.27
CA SER A 126 -31.41 0.69 13.19
C SER A 126 -32.63 1.16 12.41
N ASN A 127 -33.73 0.44 12.65
CA ASN A 127 -35.13 0.63 12.23
C ASN A 127 -35.46 0.05 10.84
N GLU A 128 -36.25 -1.03 10.71
CA GLU A 128 -37.35 -1.56 11.54
C GLU A 128 -37.31 -3.09 11.72
#